data_AF-L8JXY4-F1
#
_entry.id   AF-L8JXY4-F1
#
_cell.length_a   1.000
_cell.length_b   1.000
_cell.length_c   1.000
_cell.angle_alpha   90.00
_cell.angle_beta   90.00
_cell.angle_gamma   90.00
#
_symmetry.space_group_name_H-M   'P 1'
#
loop_
_entity.id
_entity.type
_entity.pdbx_description
1 polymer ?
#
loop_
_entity_poly.entity_id
_entity_poly.type
_entity_poly.pdbx_seq_one_letter_code
_entity_poly.pdbx_strand_id
1 'polypeptide(L)'
;MDVLAGRFFHPQDLTALTDRLVINESAALALGFDNPHEAIGAIIPTAGQREIIGVIADYHNLSPKYPIEPSLFAIDFGHMTFISILFSSSGGEFQDLITAVRSAWQQIFPEKPFHYDFLDDRFNAQYADDKRLGVVISTFTVLSLIIACFGLFALALFTTKKRSREIGLRKVLGATIVDILSLLSFNFMKLSLIAAVVAVPVGYFIALNWLNNYHSRIAISWDILILPAIGIICIGLSVIIVQALKTAGQKPADSLRCDD
;
A
#
# COMPACT_ATOMS: atom_id res chain seq x y z
N MET A 1 13.75 -8.45 -17.15
CA MET A 1 13.58 -7.19 -17.91
C MET A 1 13.04 -7.58 -19.26
N ASP A 2 11.95 -6.95 -19.68
CA ASP A 2 11.37 -7.23 -20.99
C ASP A 2 12.06 -6.36 -22.05
N VAL A 3 12.38 -6.94 -23.20
CA VAL A 3 13.09 -6.24 -24.28
C VAL A 3 12.07 -5.87 -25.34
N LEU A 4 11.87 -4.58 -25.56
CA LEU A 4 10.91 -4.06 -26.54
C LEU A 4 11.46 -4.11 -27.96
N ALA A 5 12.76 -3.79 -28.12
CA ALA A 5 13.43 -3.80 -29.41
C ALA A 5 14.91 -4.20 -29.28
N GLY A 6 15.44 -4.84 -30.32
CA GLY A 6 16.85 -5.26 -30.36
C GLY A 6 17.15 -6.40 -29.39
N ARG A 7 18.21 -6.25 -28.60
CA ARG A 7 18.65 -7.27 -27.64
C ARG A 7 19.37 -6.65 -26.44
N PHE A 8 19.40 -7.40 -25.34
CA PHE A 8 20.23 -7.04 -24.18
C PHE A 8 21.70 -7.45 -24.38
N PHE A 9 22.56 -7.04 -23.44
CA PHE A 9 23.97 -7.42 -23.44
C PHE A 9 24.17 -8.93 -23.37
N HIS A 10 25.04 -9.45 -24.23
CA HIS A 10 25.49 -10.84 -24.23
C HIS A 10 26.94 -10.93 -23.72
N PRO A 11 27.38 -12.05 -23.10
CA PRO A 11 28.77 -12.19 -22.66
C PRO A 11 29.83 -11.98 -23.75
N GLN A 12 29.48 -12.20 -25.02
CA GLN A 12 30.36 -11.93 -26.16
C GLN A 12 30.54 -10.43 -26.44
N ASP A 13 29.67 -9.58 -25.89
CA ASP A 13 29.75 -8.13 -26.02
C ASP A 13 30.73 -7.53 -25.00
N LEU A 14 31.16 -8.31 -24.00
CA LEU A 14 32.16 -7.91 -23.01
C LEU A 14 33.54 -7.64 -23.63
N THR A 15 33.82 -8.20 -24.82
CA THR A 15 35.06 -7.98 -25.57
C THR A 15 34.98 -6.79 -26.54
N ALA A 16 33.78 -6.44 -27.01
CA ALA A 16 33.48 -5.20 -27.73
C ALA A 16 33.26 -4.07 -26.72
N LEU A 17 34.34 -3.76 -26.00
CA LEU A 17 34.37 -2.82 -24.89
C LEU A 17 33.89 -1.44 -25.36
N THR A 18 33.01 -0.82 -24.56
CA THR A 18 32.65 0.61 -24.55
C THR A 18 31.75 1.23 -25.62
N ASP A 19 31.45 0.58 -26.75
CA ASP A 19 30.70 1.24 -27.85
C ASP A 19 29.21 0.87 -27.93
N ARG A 20 28.70 0.08 -26.99
CA ARG A 20 27.30 -0.41 -27.01
C ARG A 20 26.49 0.11 -25.85
N LEU A 21 25.24 0.45 -26.15
CA LEU A 21 24.30 1.06 -25.23
C LEU A 21 22.96 0.33 -25.28
N VAL A 22 22.37 0.10 -24.11
CA VAL A 22 20.96 -0.29 -23.99
C VAL A 22 20.24 0.85 -23.29
N ILE A 23 19.04 1.19 -23.73
CA ILE A 23 18.25 2.30 -23.16
C ILE A 23 16.88 1.79 -22.73
N ASN A 24 16.19 2.50 -21.85
CA ASN A 24 14.77 2.24 -21.60
C ASN A 24 13.85 3.03 -22.56
N GLU A 25 12.58 2.69 -22.56
CA GLU A 25 11.54 3.36 -23.37
C GLU A 25 11.49 4.86 -23.12
N SER A 26 11.51 5.31 -21.85
CA SER A 26 11.55 6.74 -21.51
C SER A 26 12.78 7.46 -22.08
N ALA A 27 13.93 6.81 -22.17
CA ALA A 27 15.12 7.39 -22.81
C ALA A 27 15.00 7.45 -24.33
N ALA A 28 14.40 6.45 -24.99
CA ALA A 28 14.17 6.48 -26.43
C ALA A 28 13.29 7.69 -26.81
N LEU A 29 12.19 7.91 -26.06
CA LEU A 29 11.32 9.06 -26.24
C LEU A 29 12.05 10.40 -25.98
N ALA A 30 12.84 10.47 -24.90
CA ALA A 30 13.59 11.69 -24.56
C ALA A 30 14.66 12.05 -25.60
N LEU A 31 15.19 11.07 -26.32
CA LEU A 31 16.15 11.25 -27.41
C LEU A 31 15.48 11.61 -28.75
N GLY A 32 14.15 11.64 -28.80
CA GLY A 32 13.36 12.03 -29.97
C GLY A 32 13.00 10.87 -30.90
N PHE A 33 13.07 9.62 -30.43
CA PHE A 33 12.57 8.47 -31.19
C PHE A 33 11.09 8.24 -30.85
N ASP A 34 10.23 8.18 -31.87
CA ASP A 34 8.79 7.91 -31.68
C ASP A 34 8.51 6.43 -31.38
N ASN A 35 9.42 5.54 -31.78
CA ASN A 35 9.25 4.09 -31.64
C ASN A 35 10.55 3.41 -31.17
N PRO A 36 10.51 2.50 -30.17
CA PRO A 36 11.69 1.77 -29.69
C PRO A 36 12.55 1.10 -30.78
N HIS A 37 11.95 0.66 -31.88
CA HIS A 37 12.67 0.03 -32.98
C HIS A 37 13.54 1.00 -33.79
N GLU A 38 13.19 2.28 -33.86
CA GLU A 38 13.94 3.30 -34.60
C GLU A 38 15.21 3.73 -33.87
N ALA A 39 15.23 3.58 -32.55
CA ALA A 39 16.41 3.86 -31.74
C ALA A 39 17.54 2.86 -32.00
N ILE A 40 17.25 1.65 -32.48
CA ILE A 40 18.26 0.61 -32.68
C ILE A 40 19.23 1.00 -33.81
N GLY A 41 20.54 0.92 -33.52
CA GLY A 41 21.60 1.30 -34.45
C GLY A 41 21.96 2.80 -34.43
N ALA A 42 21.21 3.62 -33.68
CA ALA A 42 21.54 5.03 -33.53
C ALA A 42 22.80 5.21 -32.65
N ILE A 43 23.63 6.19 -33.00
CA ILE A 43 24.88 6.49 -32.30
C ILE A 43 24.68 7.74 -31.43
N ILE A 44 24.89 7.60 -30.12
CA ILE A 44 24.75 8.70 -29.16
C ILE A 44 26.12 9.12 -28.62
N PRO A 45 26.45 10.43 -28.63
CA PRO A 45 27.63 10.97 -27.98
C PRO A 45 27.37 11.15 -26.48
N THR A 46 27.68 10.13 -25.68
CA THR A 46 27.60 10.22 -24.20
C THR A 46 28.98 10.23 -23.56
N ALA A 47 29.70 9.12 -23.65
CA ALA A 47 31.08 8.96 -23.20
C ALA A 47 31.90 8.24 -24.29
N GLY A 48 31.90 8.85 -25.48
CA GLY A 48 32.26 8.22 -26.75
C GLY A 48 31.06 8.08 -27.68
N GLN A 49 31.28 7.53 -28.88
CA GLN A 49 30.21 7.18 -29.81
C GLN A 49 29.70 5.79 -29.45
N ARG A 50 28.49 5.72 -28.89
CA ARG A 50 27.87 4.45 -28.50
C ARG A 50 26.65 4.15 -29.34
N GLU A 51 26.61 2.96 -29.93
CA GLU A 51 25.49 2.43 -30.69
C GLU A 51 24.44 1.81 -29.76
N ILE A 52 23.17 2.15 -29.98
CA ILE A 52 22.04 1.57 -29.26
C ILE A 52 21.76 0.17 -29.83
N ILE A 53 21.94 -0.87 -29.01
CA ILE A 53 21.72 -2.28 -29.42
C ILE A 53 20.38 -2.85 -28.94
N GLY A 54 19.71 -2.15 -28.02
CA GLY A 54 18.46 -2.60 -27.44
C GLY A 54 17.71 -1.50 -26.70
N VAL A 55 16.38 -1.63 -26.71
CA VAL A 55 15.46 -0.84 -25.90
C VAL A 55 14.70 -1.79 -24.99
N ILE A 56 14.76 -1.54 -23.68
CA ILE A 56 14.03 -2.30 -22.66
C ILE A 56 12.78 -1.56 -22.20
N ALA A 57 11.81 -2.29 -21.68
CA ALA A 57 10.64 -1.71 -21.05
C ALA A 57 11.03 -0.90 -19.81
N ASP A 58 10.28 0.17 -19.57
CA ASP A 58 10.43 1.00 -18.39
C ASP A 58 10.23 0.19 -17.10
N TYR A 59 11.07 0.47 -16.10
CA TYR A 59 11.04 -0.21 -14.80
C TYR A 59 11.30 0.79 -13.67
N HIS A 60 10.69 0.53 -12.51
CA HIS A 60 10.88 1.36 -11.33
C HIS A 60 12.19 0.99 -10.63
N ASN A 61 13.21 1.82 -10.81
CA ASN A 61 14.48 1.72 -10.07
C ASN A 61 14.45 2.46 -8.73
N LEU A 62 13.54 3.43 -8.59
CA LEU A 62 13.36 4.27 -7.41
C LEU A 62 11.94 4.13 -6.85
N SER A 63 11.71 4.77 -5.71
CA SER A 63 10.38 4.90 -5.10
C SER A 63 9.35 5.37 -6.16
N PRO A 64 8.11 4.84 -6.15
CA PRO A 64 7.04 5.21 -7.10
C PRO A 64 6.66 6.70 -7.09
N LYS A 65 7.16 7.46 -6.11
CA LYS A 65 7.07 8.92 -6.05
C LYS A 65 7.84 9.60 -7.18
N TYR A 66 8.94 9.01 -7.63
CA TYR A 66 9.77 9.58 -8.69
C TYR A 66 9.29 9.09 -10.07
N PRO A 67 9.40 9.94 -11.11
CA PRO A 67 9.20 9.51 -12.49
C PRO A 67 10.20 8.41 -12.86
N ILE A 68 9.84 7.61 -13.86
CA ILE A 68 10.80 6.71 -14.48
C ILE A 68 11.79 7.58 -15.23
N GLU A 69 13.05 7.56 -14.81
CA GLU A 69 14.08 8.40 -15.42
C GLU A 69 14.57 7.76 -16.74
N PRO A 70 14.82 8.59 -17.78
CA PRO A 70 15.60 8.19 -18.93
C PRO A 70 16.92 7.54 -18.50
N SER A 71 17.04 6.23 -18.71
CA SER A 71 18.12 5.41 -18.20
C SER A 71 18.94 4.82 -19.35
N LEU A 72 20.25 4.96 -19.22
CA LEU A 72 21.23 4.47 -20.17
C LEU A 72 22.07 3.39 -19.49
N PHE A 73 22.10 2.20 -20.08
CA PHE A 73 22.91 1.09 -19.61
C PHE A 73 24.11 0.94 -20.53
N ALA A 74 25.29 1.01 -19.94
CA ALA A 74 26.54 0.77 -20.63
C ALA A 74 27.42 -0.13 -19.77
N ILE A 75 28.26 -0.92 -20.43
CA ILE A 75 29.32 -1.67 -19.75
C ILE A 75 30.52 -0.75 -19.64
N ASP A 76 30.81 -0.30 -18.42
CA ASP A 76 31.99 0.50 -18.08
C ASP A 76 32.75 -0.15 -16.92
N PHE A 77 33.97 -0.61 -17.19
CA PHE A 77 34.86 -1.21 -16.20
C PHE A 77 35.72 -0.18 -15.45
N GLY A 78 35.81 1.07 -15.93
CA GLY A 78 36.65 2.12 -15.34
C GLY A 78 36.08 2.72 -14.05
N HIS A 79 34.75 2.69 -13.89
CA HIS A 79 34.04 3.35 -12.79
C HIS A 79 33.19 2.39 -11.93
N MET A 80 33.53 1.10 -11.91
CA MET A 80 32.80 0.12 -11.10
C MET A 80 32.87 0.46 -9.61
N THR A 81 31.73 0.90 -9.07
CA THR A 81 31.60 1.30 -7.66
C THR A 81 31.03 0.15 -6.81
N PHE A 82 30.22 -0.73 -7.41
CA PHE A 82 29.56 -1.83 -6.72
C PHE A 82 29.59 -3.10 -7.56
N ILE A 83 29.67 -4.26 -6.90
CA ILE A 83 29.47 -5.57 -7.51
C ILE A 83 28.15 -6.12 -6.99
N SER A 84 27.23 -6.45 -7.89
CA SER A 84 25.96 -7.08 -7.55
C SER A 84 26.07 -8.59 -7.80
N ILE A 85 25.74 -9.38 -6.79
CA ILE A 85 25.71 -10.85 -6.89
C ILE A 85 24.26 -11.27 -6.67
N LEU A 86 23.67 -11.90 -7.69
CA LEU A 86 22.38 -12.54 -7.54
C LEU A 86 22.59 -13.88 -6.86
N PHE A 87 21.91 -14.09 -5.73
CA PHE A 87 21.98 -15.34 -5.00
C PHE A 87 20.56 -15.84 -4.73
N SER A 88 20.30 -17.09 -5.10
CA SER A 88 19.01 -17.75 -4.93
C SER A 88 19.20 -18.99 -4.05
N SER A 89 19.56 -18.78 -2.78
CA SER A 89 19.45 -19.84 -1.77
C SER A 89 18.99 -19.28 -0.43
N SER A 90 18.29 -20.11 0.33
CA SER A 90 17.67 -19.77 1.61
C SER A 90 18.40 -20.44 2.77
N GLY A 91 18.83 -19.68 3.77
CA GLY A 91 19.32 -20.20 5.05
C GLY A 91 20.85 -20.18 5.20
N GLY A 92 21.41 -21.24 5.81
CA GLY A 92 22.82 -21.30 6.24
C GLY A 92 23.85 -21.11 5.12
N GLU A 93 23.51 -21.46 3.88
CA GLU A 93 24.36 -21.33 2.69
C GLU A 93 24.73 -19.87 2.36
N PHE A 94 23.94 -18.90 2.82
CA PHE A 94 24.24 -17.49 2.61
C PHE A 94 25.45 -17.02 3.43
N GLN A 95 25.58 -17.51 4.68
CA GLN A 95 26.71 -17.14 5.53
C GLN A 95 28.02 -17.69 4.97
N ASP A 96 27.97 -18.91 4.44
CA ASP A 96 29.10 -19.54 3.77
C ASP A 96 29.50 -18.75 2.50
N LEU A 97 28.52 -18.31 1.72
CA LEU A 97 28.76 -17.45 0.54
C LEU A 97 29.44 -16.14 0.94
N ILE A 98 28.91 -15.39 1.90
CA ILE A 98 29.49 -14.10 2.30
C ILE A 98 30.90 -14.28 2.86
N THR A 99 31.15 -15.39 3.57
CA THR A 99 32.50 -15.73 4.05
C THR A 99 33.45 -15.98 2.88
N ALA A 100 33.04 -16.78 1.89
CA ALA A 100 33.83 -17.04 0.69
C ALA A 100 34.09 -15.78 -0.14
N VAL A 101 33.08 -14.95 -0.36
CA VAL A 101 33.18 -13.68 -1.09
C VAL A 101 34.10 -12.70 -0.35
N ARG A 102 34.00 -12.60 0.98
CA ARG A 102 34.88 -11.77 1.80
C ARG A 102 36.34 -12.20 1.67
N SER A 103 36.62 -13.51 1.74
CA SER A 103 37.98 -14.03 1.59
C SER A 103 38.55 -13.74 0.21
N ALA A 104 37.76 -13.96 -0.86
CA ALA A 104 38.17 -13.62 -2.22
C ALA A 104 38.41 -12.11 -2.38
N TRP A 105 37.54 -11.27 -1.81
CA TRP A 105 37.69 -9.82 -1.85
C TRP A 105 38.99 -9.35 -1.17
N GLN A 106 39.31 -9.89 0.01
CA GLN A 106 40.52 -9.52 0.74
C GLN A 106 41.81 -9.98 0.03
N GLN A 107 41.77 -11.08 -0.74
CA GLN A 107 42.90 -11.52 -1.55
C GLN A 107 43.15 -10.59 -2.74
N ILE A 108 42.09 -10.09 -3.37
CA ILE A 108 42.19 -9.25 -4.57
C ILE A 108 42.40 -7.77 -4.19
N PHE A 109 41.76 -7.30 -3.12
CA PHE A 109 41.75 -5.90 -2.67
C PHE A 109 42.07 -5.76 -1.17
N PRO A 110 43.30 -6.06 -0.73
CA PRO A 110 43.68 -6.09 0.68
C PRO A 110 43.55 -4.72 1.38
N GLU A 111 43.67 -3.62 0.64
CA GLU A 111 43.57 -2.26 1.18
C GLU A 111 42.14 -1.71 1.26
N LYS A 112 41.14 -2.42 0.71
CA LYS A 112 39.74 -1.97 0.68
C LYS A 112 38.86 -2.76 1.65
N PRO A 113 38.15 -2.10 2.58
CA PRO A 113 37.23 -2.80 3.48
C PRO A 113 36.09 -3.46 2.70
N PHE A 114 35.73 -4.67 3.12
CA PHE A 114 34.61 -5.39 2.54
C PHE A 114 33.29 -4.87 3.13
N HIS A 115 32.53 -4.14 2.31
CA HIS A 115 31.18 -3.69 2.61
C HIS A 115 30.20 -4.36 1.65
N TYR A 116 29.06 -4.82 2.18
CA TYR A 116 27.97 -5.36 1.39
C TYR A 116 26.64 -4.87 1.97
N ASP A 117 25.67 -4.63 1.10
CA ASP A 117 24.32 -4.24 1.46
C ASP A 117 23.33 -5.11 0.69
N PHE A 118 22.19 -5.42 1.31
CA PHE A 118 21.12 -6.10 0.61
C PHE A 118 20.33 -5.12 -0.24
N LEU A 119 20.08 -5.51 -1.48
CA LEU A 119 19.25 -4.72 -2.38
C LEU A 119 17.83 -4.59 -1.83
N ASP A 120 17.29 -5.65 -1.24
CA ASP A 120 15.96 -5.64 -0.60
C ASP A 120 15.86 -4.64 0.55
N ASP A 121 16.91 -4.52 1.38
CA ASP A 121 16.94 -3.56 2.48
C ASP A 121 16.97 -2.12 1.94
N ARG A 122 17.74 -1.88 0.88
CA ARG A 122 17.77 -0.57 0.21
C ARG A 122 16.42 -0.23 -0.42
N PHE A 123 15.74 -1.17 -1.05
CA PHE A 123 14.38 -0.97 -1.56
C PHE A 123 13.39 -0.73 -0.42
N ASN A 124 13.41 -1.55 0.63
CA ASN A 124 12.52 -1.42 1.77
C ASN A 124 12.68 -0.08 2.49
N ALA A 125 13.91 0.45 2.58
CA ALA A 125 14.17 1.77 3.13
C ALA A 125 13.44 2.88 2.35
N GLN A 126 13.33 2.77 1.02
CA GLN A 126 12.60 3.73 0.19
C GLN A 126 11.08 3.74 0.46
N TYR A 127 10.52 2.63 0.95
CA TYR A 127 9.10 2.51 1.32
C TYR A 127 8.84 2.69 2.82
N ALA A 128 9.88 2.84 3.64
CA ALA A 128 9.75 2.83 5.09
C ALA A 128 8.86 3.98 5.60
N ASP A 129 8.99 5.17 5.02
CA ASP A 129 8.22 6.34 5.44
C ASP A 129 6.74 6.20 5.08
N ASP A 130 6.42 5.66 3.90
CA ASP A 130 5.03 5.41 3.50
C ASP A 130 4.39 4.33 4.38
N LYS A 131 5.14 3.26 4.72
CA LYS A 131 4.68 2.24 5.67
C LYS A 131 4.42 2.83 7.07
N ARG A 132 5.33 3.68 7.57
CA ARG A 132 5.18 4.36 8.87
C ARG A 132 3.93 5.23 8.90
N LEU A 133 3.72 6.05 7.87
CA LEU A 133 2.53 6.88 7.74
C LEU A 133 1.26 6.01 7.72
N GLY A 134 1.28 4.91 6.96
CA GLY A 134 0.17 3.94 6.93
C GLY A 134 -0.16 3.35 8.30
N VAL A 135 0.87 3.01 9.09
CA VAL A 135 0.69 2.53 10.48
C VAL A 135 0.03 3.60 11.34
N VAL A 136 0.53 4.85 11.29
CA VAL A 136 -0.03 5.97 12.06
C VAL A 136 -1.52 6.20 11.71
N ILE A 137 -1.84 6.29 10.42
CA ILE A 137 -3.21 6.48 9.94
C ILE A 137 -4.10 5.31 10.38
N SER A 138 -3.61 4.08 10.26
CA SER A 138 -4.35 2.88 10.68
C SER A 138 -4.64 2.89 12.19
N THR A 139 -3.65 3.23 13.03
CA THR A 139 -3.84 3.34 14.48
C THR A 139 -4.91 4.38 14.83
N PHE A 140 -4.85 5.58 14.24
CA PHE A 140 -5.87 6.61 14.47
C PHE A 140 -7.24 6.21 13.94
N THR A 141 -7.30 5.46 12.84
CA THR A 141 -8.56 4.93 12.28
C THR A 141 -9.21 3.94 13.23
N VAL A 142 -8.45 2.98 13.75
CA VAL A 142 -8.92 1.99 14.75
C VAL A 142 -9.38 2.69 16.02
N LEU A 143 -8.62 3.67 16.52
CA LEU A 143 -8.99 4.43 17.70
C LEU A 143 -10.30 5.21 17.49
N SER A 144 -10.42 5.88 16.33
CA SER A 144 -11.63 6.63 15.96
C SER A 144 -12.85 5.72 15.87
N LEU A 145 -12.67 4.50 15.32
CA LEU A 145 -13.72 3.50 15.26
C LEU A 145 -14.18 3.06 16.65
N ILE A 146 -13.25 2.82 17.59
CA ILE A 146 -13.59 2.48 18.98
C ILE A 146 -14.38 3.61 19.65
N ILE A 147 -13.95 4.85 19.48
CA ILE A 147 -14.64 6.03 20.03
C ILE A 147 -16.06 6.15 19.43
N ALA A 148 -16.21 5.96 18.12
CA ALA A 148 -17.50 5.96 17.45
C ALA A 148 -18.44 4.87 18.00
N CYS A 149 -17.92 3.65 18.21
CA CYS A 149 -18.66 2.55 18.83
C CYS A 149 -19.12 2.89 20.26
N PHE A 150 -18.28 3.55 21.07
CA PHE A 150 -18.69 4.03 22.39
C PHE A 150 -19.77 5.12 22.33
N GLY A 151 -19.70 6.02 21.34
CA GLY A 151 -20.74 7.02 21.11
C GLY A 151 -22.09 6.37 20.80
N LEU A 152 -22.11 5.36 19.92
CA LEU A 152 -23.31 4.58 19.61
C LEU A 152 -23.86 3.83 20.82
N PHE A 153 -22.97 3.21 21.60
CA PHE A 153 -23.34 2.51 22.83
C PHE A 153 -23.96 3.46 23.86
N ALA A 154 -23.37 4.64 24.08
CA ALA A 154 -23.89 5.66 24.99
C ALA A 154 -25.27 6.18 24.53
N LEU A 155 -25.45 6.42 23.23
CA LEU A 155 -26.72 6.85 22.66
C LEU A 155 -27.82 5.79 22.82
N ALA A 156 -27.48 4.52 22.58
CA ALA A 156 -28.39 3.39 22.78
C ALA A 156 -28.81 3.27 24.24
N LEU A 157 -27.86 3.34 25.19
CA LEU A 157 -28.15 3.31 26.62
C LEU A 157 -29.06 4.47 27.05
N PHE A 158 -28.79 5.69 26.56
CA PHE A 158 -29.61 6.86 26.88
C PHE A 158 -31.05 6.73 26.34
N THR A 159 -31.19 6.23 25.11
CA THR A 159 -32.49 6.02 24.47
C THR A 159 -33.30 4.95 25.20
N THR A 160 -32.68 3.84 25.57
CA THR A 160 -33.30 2.78 26.37
C THR A 160 -33.73 3.28 27.74
N LYS A 161 -32.90 4.07 28.43
CA LYS A 161 -33.28 4.66 29.73
C LYS A 161 -34.47 5.61 29.62
N LYS A 162 -34.50 6.50 28.61
CA LYS A 162 -35.63 7.43 28.40
C LYS A 162 -36.94 6.73 28.04
N ARG A 163 -36.87 5.58 27.38
CA ARG A 163 -38.05 4.83 26.91
C ARG A 163 -38.33 3.56 27.72
N SER A 164 -37.68 3.38 28.87
CA SER A 164 -37.79 2.18 29.70
C SER A 164 -39.23 1.90 30.18
N ARG A 165 -39.98 2.94 30.58
CA ARG A 165 -41.40 2.83 30.97
C ARG A 165 -42.29 2.38 29.82
N GLU A 166 -42.11 2.94 28.61
CA GLU A 166 -42.90 2.57 27.43
C GLU A 166 -42.57 1.15 26.97
N ILE A 167 -41.28 0.79 26.98
CA ILE A 167 -40.79 -0.55 26.63
C ILE A 167 -41.30 -1.59 27.64
N GLY A 168 -41.30 -1.27 28.94
CA GLY A 168 -41.84 -2.14 29.99
C GLY A 168 -43.34 -2.41 29.82
N LEU A 169 -44.13 -1.36 29.57
CA LEU A 169 -45.57 -1.48 29.28
C LEU A 169 -45.84 -2.31 28.02
N ARG A 170 -45.12 -2.03 26.92
CA ARG A 170 -45.25 -2.78 25.67
C ARG A 170 -44.86 -4.26 25.83
N LYS A 171 -43.84 -4.59 26.63
CA LYS A 171 -43.39 -5.97 26.88
C LYS A 171 -44.44 -6.78 27.65
N VAL A 172 -45.16 -6.15 28.59
CA VAL A 172 -46.31 -6.77 29.30
C VAL A 172 -47.50 -6.97 28.36
N LEU A 173 -47.66 -6.09 27.37
CA LEU A 173 -48.68 -6.20 26.31
C LEU A 173 -48.28 -7.13 25.15
N GLY A 174 -47.13 -7.82 25.24
CA GLY A 174 -46.69 -8.81 24.24
C GLY A 174 -45.85 -8.26 23.08
N ALA A 175 -45.40 -7.00 23.14
CA ALA A 175 -44.52 -6.43 22.11
C ALA A 175 -43.16 -7.12 22.09
N THR A 176 -42.68 -7.41 20.87
CA THR A 176 -41.45 -8.16 20.62
C THR A 176 -40.22 -7.24 20.63
N ILE A 177 -39.08 -7.81 21.03
CA ILE A 177 -37.75 -7.16 21.03
C ILE A 177 -37.38 -6.59 19.64
N VAL A 178 -38.02 -7.12 18.59
CA VAL A 178 -37.85 -6.76 17.17
C VAL A 178 -38.21 -5.29 16.89
N ASP A 179 -39.22 -4.71 17.55
CA ASP A 179 -39.61 -3.32 17.30
C ASP A 179 -38.55 -2.33 17.78
N ILE A 180 -37.93 -2.61 18.93
CA ILE A 180 -36.85 -1.81 19.51
C ILE A 180 -35.60 -1.92 18.65
N LEU A 181 -35.31 -3.14 18.16
CA LEU A 181 -34.21 -3.40 17.25
C LEU A 181 -34.39 -2.62 15.93
N SER A 182 -35.58 -2.68 15.33
CA SER A 182 -35.87 -2.02 14.05
C SER A 182 -35.71 -0.51 14.16
N LEU A 183 -36.18 0.09 15.27
CA LEU A 183 -36.11 1.53 15.47
C LEU A 183 -34.66 2.01 15.65
N LEU A 184 -33.86 1.30 16.45
CA LEU A 184 -32.44 1.67 16.63
C LEU A 184 -31.63 1.45 15.35
N SER A 185 -31.80 0.30 14.70
CA SER A 185 -31.09 -0.03 13.46
C SER A 185 -31.46 0.90 12.31
N PHE A 186 -32.73 1.29 12.16
CA PHE A 186 -33.16 2.22 11.12
C PHE A 186 -32.57 3.61 11.30
N ASN A 187 -32.60 4.14 12.52
CA ASN A 187 -32.02 5.45 12.83
C ASN A 187 -30.50 5.47 12.62
N PHE A 188 -29.81 4.40 13.02
CA PHE A 188 -28.38 4.25 12.77
C PHE A 188 -28.07 4.12 11.28
N MET A 189 -28.79 3.27 10.56
CA MET A 189 -28.58 3.04 9.13
C MET A 189 -28.76 4.34 8.35
N LYS A 190 -29.80 5.12 8.66
CA LYS A 190 -30.04 6.42 8.03
C LYS A 190 -28.88 7.39 8.26
N LEU A 191 -28.41 7.52 9.50
CA LEU A 191 -27.28 8.41 9.82
C LEU A 191 -25.98 7.95 9.18
N SER A 192 -25.68 6.65 9.22
CA SER A 192 -24.48 6.07 8.61
C SER A 192 -24.48 6.21 7.10
N LEU A 193 -25.63 6.07 6.44
CA LEU A 193 -25.73 6.22 4.99
C LEU A 193 -25.50 7.68 4.56
N ILE A 194 -26.05 8.65 5.30
CA ILE A 194 -25.76 10.07 5.09
C ILE A 194 -24.27 10.35 5.30
N ALA A 195 -23.67 9.82 6.37
CA ALA A 195 -22.25 9.97 6.64
C ALA A 195 -21.40 9.35 5.52
N ALA A 196 -21.75 8.17 5.02
CA ALA A 196 -21.04 7.50 3.93
C ALA A 196 -21.12 8.30 2.61
N VAL A 197 -22.29 8.85 2.29
CA VAL A 197 -22.49 9.69 1.09
C VAL A 197 -21.60 10.93 1.12
N VAL A 198 -21.29 11.49 2.30
CA VAL A 198 -20.37 12.62 2.45
C VAL A 198 -18.91 12.16 2.52
N ALA A 199 -18.64 11.08 3.25
CA ALA A 199 -17.29 10.59 3.49
C ALA A 199 -16.64 10.01 2.24
N VAL A 200 -17.39 9.34 1.37
CA VAL A 200 -16.84 8.73 0.13
C VAL A 200 -16.29 9.79 -0.84
N PRO A 201 -17.02 10.87 -1.20
CA PRO A 201 -16.48 11.94 -2.03
C PRO A 201 -15.29 12.64 -1.38
N VAL A 202 -15.39 12.97 -0.08
CA VAL A 202 -14.29 13.64 0.63
C VAL A 202 -13.04 12.77 0.66
N GLY A 203 -13.19 11.48 0.98
CA GLY A 203 -12.10 10.51 0.95
C GLY A 203 -11.51 10.35 -0.44
N TYR A 204 -12.33 10.33 -1.48
CA TYR A 204 -11.88 10.31 -2.87
C TYR A 204 -11.05 11.54 -3.24
N PHE A 205 -11.48 12.75 -2.87
CA PHE A 205 -10.72 13.98 -3.13
C PHE A 205 -9.38 14.00 -2.38
N ILE A 206 -9.36 13.57 -1.12
CA ILE A 206 -8.11 13.49 -0.33
C ILE A 206 -7.18 12.45 -0.96
N ALA A 207 -7.70 11.29 -1.33
CA ALA A 207 -6.92 10.23 -1.96
C ALA A 207 -6.36 10.67 -3.31
N LEU A 208 -7.14 11.36 -4.15
CA LEU A 208 -6.66 11.93 -5.40
C LEU A 208 -5.55 12.96 -5.17
N ASN A 209 -5.74 13.87 -4.21
CA ASN A 209 -4.73 14.88 -3.92
C ASN A 209 -3.43 14.27 -3.37
N TRP A 210 -3.53 13.21 -2.57
CA TRP A 210 -2.37 12.48 -2.09
C TRP A 210 -1.68 11.71 -3.21
N LEU A 211 -2.46 11.02 -4.04
CA LEU A 211 -1.99 10.27 -5.20
C LEU A 211 -1.41 11.19 -6.28
N ASN A 212 -1.81 12.47 -6.29
CA ASN A 212 -1.22 13.48 -7.17
C ASN A 212 0.28 13.66 -6.97
N ASN A 213 0.79 13.38 -5.78
CA ASN A 213 2.21 13.44 -5.46
C ASN A 213 3.01 12.23 -5.97
N TYR A 214 2.34 11.23 -6.55
CA TYR A 214 2.97 10.05 -7.11
C TYR A 214 2.95 10.14 -8.64
N HIS A 215 4.07 9.83 -9.29
CA HIS A 215 4.15 9.84 -10.75
C HIS A 215 3.48 8.62 -11.36
N SER A 216 3.67 7.45 -10.73
CA SER A 216 2.95 6.21 -11.07
C SER A 216 1.83 5.98 -10.07
N ARG A 217 0.59 6.04 -10.56
CA ARG A 217 -0.63 6.04 -9.73
C ARG A 217 -1.48 4.82 -10.04
N ILE A 218 -2.03 4.21 -9.00
CA ILE A 218 -3.10 3.21 -9.17
C ILE A 218 -4.41 3.92 -9.50
N ALA A 219 -5.25 3.34 -10.35
CA ALA A 219 -6.62 3.81 -10.46
C ALA A 219 -7.35 3.55 -9.12
N ILE A 220 -7.99 4.58 -8.56
CA ILE A 220 -8.81 4.40 -7.35
C ILE A 220 -10.06 3.61 -7.76
N SER A 221 -10.01 2.29 -7.53
CA SER A 221 -11.16 1.42 -7.73
C SER A 221 -12.24 1.70 -6.70
N TRP A 222 -13.49 1.58 -7.11
CA TRP A 222 -14.66 1.75 -6.22
C TRP A 222 -14.62 0.79 -5.03
N ASP A 223 -14.01 -0.39 -5.18
CA ASP A 223 -13.88 -1.39 -4.12
C ASP A 223 -13.13 -0.85 -2.90
N ILE A 224 -12.09 -0.03 -3.11
CA ILE A 224 -11.27 0.57 -2.04
C ILE A 224 -12.10 1.56 -1.20
N LEU A 225 -13.11 2.20 -1.79
CA LEU A 225 -13.96 3.18 -1.12
C LEU A 225 -15.20 2.54 -0.49
N ILE A 226 -15.83 1.60 -1.20
CA ILE A 226 -17.12 1.02 -0.81
C ILE A 226 -16.93 -0.06 0.27
N LEU A 227 -15.90 -0.92 0.15
CA LEU A 227 -15.69 -2.03 1.07
C LEU A 227 -15.49 -1.58 2.54
N PRO A 228 -14.67 -0.55 2.84
CA PRO A 228 -14.53 -0.04 4.20
C PRO A 228 -15.82 0.60 4.72
N ALA A 229 -16.58 1.31 3.87
CA ALA A 229 -17.84 1.92 4.25
C ALA A 229 -18.87 0.85 4.67
N ILE A 230 -18.98 -0.23 3.90
CA ILE A 230 -19.80 -1.39 4.26
C ILE A 230 -19.30 -2.02 5.58
N GLY A 231 -17.99 -2.18 5.73
CA GLY A 231 -17.39 -2.72 6.96
C GLY A 231 -17.77 -1.93 8.21
N ILE A 232 -17.72 -0.60 8.16
CA ILE A 232 -18.09 0.27 9.28
C ILE A 232 -19.58 0.13 9.62
N ILE A 233 -20.46 0.07 8.61
CA ILE A 233 -21.90 -0.14 8.81
C ILE A 233 -22.15 -1.50 9.48
N CYS A 234 -21.51 -2.56 9.00
CA CYS A 234 -21.62 -3.90 9.57
C CYS A 234 -21.15 -3.96 11.03
N ILE A 235 -20.03 -3.31 11.36
CA ILE A 235 -19.52 -3.23 12.74
C ILE A 235 -20.51 -2.49 13.63
N GLY A 236 -20.99 -1.32 13.19
CA GLY A 236 -21.96 -0.53 13.96
C GLY A 236 -23.28 -1.26 14.18
N LEU A 237 -23.80 -1.95 13.17
CA LEU A 237 -24.98 -2.82 13.31
C LEU A 237 -24.74 -3.95 14.32
N SER A 238 -23.56 -4.59 14.27
CA SER A 238 -23.21 -5.66 15.20
C SER A 238 -23.22 -5.17 16.65
N VAL A 239 -22.67 -3.96 16.91
CA VAL A 239 -22.72 -3.33 18.24
C VAL A 239 -24.15 -3.10 18.71
N ILE A 240 -25.02 -2.60 17.83
CA ILE A 240 -26.44 -2.35 18.16
C ILE A 240 -27.17 -3.66 18.47
N ILE A 241 -26.96 -4.70 17.67
CA ILE A 241 -27.59 -6.01 17.86
C ILE A 241 -27.17 -6.60 19.21
N VAL A 242 -25.87 -6.60 19.52
CA VAL A 242 -25.34 -7.11 20.80
C VAL A 242 -25.96 -6.35 21.98
N GLN A 243 -26.04 -5.02 21.88
CA GLN A 243 -26.60 -4.19 22.97
C GLN A 243 -28.10 -4.41 23.16
N ALA A 244 -28.85 -4.56 22.07
CA ALA A 244 -30.27 -4.82 22.13
C ALA A 244 -30.57 -6.20 22.72
N LEU A 245 -29.83 -7.24 22.33
CA LEU A 245 -29.94 -8.57 22.92
C LEU A 245 -29.62 -8.56 24.42
N LYS A 246 -28.55 -7.87 24.82
CA LYS A 246 -28.17 -7.72 26.23
C LYS A 246 -29.26 -7.04 27.05
N THR A 247 -29.91 -6.02 26.48
CA THR A 247 -31.00 -5.28 27.11
C THR A 247 -32.28 -6.13 27.18
N ALA A 248 -32.58 -6.90 26.14
CA ALA A 248 -33.75 -7.77 26.08
C ALA A 248 -33.74 -8.89 27.14
N GLY A 249 -32.55 -9.43 27.45
CA GLY A 249 -32.33 -10.47 28.44
C GLY A 249 -32.34 -10.01 29.90
N GLN A 250 -32.37 -8.70 30.17
CA GLN A 250 -32.51 -8.20 31.55
C GLN A 250 -33.94 -8.46 32.06
N LYS A 251 -34.03 -9.05 33.26
CA LYS A 251 -35.30 -9.42 33.89
C LYS A 251 -36.11 -8.15 34.21
N PRO A 252 -37.38 -8.04 33.77
CA PRO A 252 -38.21 -6.86 34.02
C PRO A 252 -38.45 -6.56 35.50
N ALA A 253 -38.33 -7.59 36.36
CA ALA A 253 -38.53 -7.48 37.81
C ALA A 253 -37.52 -6.54 38.50
N ASP A 254 -36.31 -6.39 37.94
CA ASP A 254 -35.29 -5.46 38.49
C ASP A 254 -35.55 -4.01 38.08
N SER A 255 -36.33 -3.78 37.02
CA SER A 255 -36.64 -2.43 36.50
C SER A 255 -37.72 -1.71 37.32
N LEU A 256 -38.55 -2.46 38.05
CA LEU A 256 -39.69 -1.96 38.81
C LEU A 256 -39.41 -1.80 40.32
N ARG A 257 -38.27 -2.26 40.82
CA ARG A 257 -37.85 -2.12 42.23
C ARG A 257 -36.94 -0.91 42.51
N CYS A 258 -36.67 -0.06 41.51
CA CYS A 258 -35.80 1.11 41.65
C CYS A 258 -36.53 2.45 41.83
N ASP A 259 -37.82 2.43 42.18
CA ASP A 259 -38.51 3.59 42.75
C ASP A 259 -38.69 3.34 44.26
N ASP A 260 -37.62 3.56 45.04
CA ASP A 260 -37.62 3.91 46.47
C ASP A 260 -36.37 4.79 46.75
#